data_AF-A0A1A8L561-F1
#
_entry.id   AF-A0A1A8L561-F1
#
_cell.length_a   1.000
_cell.length_b   1.000
_cell.length_c   1.000
_cell.angle_alpha   90.00
_cell.angle_beta   90.00
_cell.angle_gamma   90.00
#
_symmetry.space_group_name_H-M   'P 1'
#
loop_
_entity.id
_entity.type
_entity.pdbx_description
1 polymer ?
#
loop_
_entity_poly.entity_id
_entity_poly.type
_entity_poly.pdbx_seq_one_letter_code
_entity_poly.pdbx_strand_id
1 'polypeptide(L)'
;VSLCVAGGIGVTPFACVLQALLDGWRGFRLQRLYFVWVCKEIQSFYWFAELLCALHKKLWQENRPDYFNLKLYVSCTESLQRMSEERYRPLSSRLLVGRPKWKMILDEIGKINKNRRVGVFCCGPKGISKTLHRLCNSTRSSGTAFEFNKESFS
;
A
#
# COMPACT_ATOMS: atom_id res chain seq x y z
N VAL A 1 -6.91 11.40 -1.28
CA VAL A 1 -5.93 10.51 -0.61
C VAL A 1 -6.39 9.09 -0.89
N SER A 2 -5.48 8.16 -1.16
CA SER A 2 -5.86 6.78 -1.50
C SER A 2 -5.04 5.77 -0.71
N LEU A 3 -5.66 4.66 -0.35
CA LEU A 3 -5.04 3.47 0.23
C LEU A 3 -5.24 2.31 -0.74
N CYS A 4 -4.17 1.81 -1.34
CA CYS A 4 -4.18 0.60 -2.14
C CYS A 4 -3.68 -0.57 -1.29
N VAL A 5 -4.47 -1.65 -1.25
CA VAL A 5 -4.15 -2.89 -0.53
C VAL A 5 -4.08 -4.04 -1.52
N ALA A 6 -2.90 -4.63 -1.63
CA ALA A 6 -2.64 -5.79 -2.45
C ALA A 6 -2.38 -7.04 -1.59
N GLY A 7 -2.91 -8.19 -2.00
CA GLY A 7 -2.61 -9.49 -1.42
C GLY A 7 -2.11 -10.48 -2.46
N GLY A 8 -0.87 -10.98 -2.29
CA GLY A 8 -0.22 -11.88 -3.24
C GLY A 8 -0.15 -11.26 -4.64
N ILE A 9 -0.65 -12.00 -5.64
CA ILE A 9 -0.73 -11.57 -7.05
C ILE A 9 -1.67 -10.38 -7.28
N GLY A 10 -2.52 -10.01 -6.32
CA GLY A 10 -3.43 -8.86 -6.43
C GLY A 10 -2.73 -7.49 -6.48
N VAL A 11 -1.40 -7.45 -6.55
CA VAL A 11 -0.64 -6.21 -6.76
C VAL A 11 -0.59 -5.80 -8.23
N THR A 12 -0.67 -6.76 -9.16
CA THR A 12 -0.51 -6.53 -10.61
C THR A 12 -1.38 -5.40 -11.15
N PRO A 13 -2.65 -5.26 -10.73
CA PRO A 13 -3.47 -4.17 -11.23
C PRO A 13 -3.03 -2.78 -10.76
N PHE A 14 -2.27 -2.69 -9.68
CA PHE A 14 -1.69 -1.44 -9.25
C PHE A 14 -0.40 -1.08 -10.00
N ALA A 15 0.17 -2.02 -10.78
CA ALA A 15 1.34 -1.75 -11.63
C ALA A 15 1.13 -0.58 -12.55
N CYS A 16 0.00 -0.54 -13.27
CA CYS A 16 -0.31 0.55 -14.20
C CYS A 16 -0.47 1.89 -13.47
N VAL A 17 -1.04 1.90 -12.26
CA VAL A 17 -1.18 3.12 -11.44
C VAL A 17 0.19 3.63 -10.99
N LEU A 18 1.06 2.75 -10.50
CA LEU A 18 2.40 3.16 -10.06
C LEU A 18 3.28 3.57 -11.25
N GLN A 19 3.16 2.89 -12.39
CA GLN A 19 3.85 3.26 -13.63
C GLN A 19 3.41 4.63 -14.12
N ALA A 20 2.10 4.91 -14.16
CA ALA A 20 1.58 6.23 -14.50
C ALA A 20 2.14 7.35 -13.59
N LEU A 21 2.27 7.09 -12.29
CA LEU A 21 2.90 8.05 -11.35
C LEU A 21 4.40 8.21 -11.64
N LEU A 22 5.09 7.12 -11.99
CA LEU A 22 6.49 7.13 -12.38
C LEU A 22 6.72 7.89 -13.69
N ASP A 23 5.80 7.82 -14.64
CA ASP A 23 5.85 8.57 -15.91
C ASP A 23 5.46 10.05 -15.71
N GLY A 24 4.99 10.42 -14.51
CA GLY A 24 4.65 11.80 -14.16
C GLY A 24 3.27 12.22 -14.64
N TRP A 25 2.38 11.28 -14.93
CA TRP A 25 1.01 11.59 -15.28
C TRP A 25 0.29 12.26 -14.10
N ARG A 26 -0.16 13.50 -14.30
CA ARG A 26 -0.85 14.32 -13.29
C ARG A 26 -2.36 14.41 -13.48
N GLY A 27 -2.93 13.55 -14.32
CA GLY A 27 -4.38 13.51 -14.57
C GLY A 27 -5.23 13.23 -13.34
N PHE A 28 -4.62 12.71 -12.27
CA PHE A 28 -5.28 12.43 -11.00
C PHE A 28 -5.08 13.54 -9.98
N ARG A 29 -6.15 13.92 -9.26
CA ARG A 29 -6.08 14.75 -8.05
C ARG A 29 -5.60 13.95 -6.83
N LEU A 30 -4.57 13.12 -7.01
CA LEU A 30 -3.97 12.33 -5.94
C LEU A 30 -2.96 13.19 -5.17
N GLN A 31 -3.13 13.28 -3.85
CA GLN A 31 -2.24 14.06 -2.97
C GLN A 31 -1.31 13.18 -2.14
N ARG A 32 -1.74 11.95 -1.84
CA ARG A 32 -1.00 10.98 -1.05
C ARG A 32 -1.54 9.58 -1.33
N LEU A 33 -0.61 8.66 -1.55
CA LEU A 33 -0.85 7.23 -1.76
C LEU A 33 -0.26 6.45 -0.59
N TYR A 34 -1.11 5.68 0.07
CA TYR A 34 -0.70 4.61 0.97
C TYR A 34 -0.76 3.29 0.21
N PHE A 35 0.30 2.51 0.25
CA PHE A 35 0.41 1.24 -0.44
C PHE A 35 0.77 0.14 0.54
N VAL A 36 -0.14 -0.81 0.75
CA VAL A 36 0.08 -1.96 1.63
C VAL A 36 0.05 -3.22 0.80
N TRP A 37 1.15 -3.94 0.73
CA TRP A 37 1.24 -5.19 -0.01
C TRP A 37 1.62 -6.35 0.89
N VAL A 38 0.77 -7.37 0.90
CA VAL A 38 0.91 -8.55 1.77
C VAL A 38 1.21 -9.78 0.92
N CYS A 39 2.33 -10.43 1.19
CA CYS A 39 2.73 -11.68 0.55
C CYS A 39 2.95 -12.77 1.61
N LYS A 40 2.97 -14.04 1.17
CA LYS A 40 3.40 -15.14 2.05
C LYS A 40 4.92 -15.16 2.19
N GLU A 41 5.61 -14.96 1.08
CA GLU A 41 7.06 -15.09 0.94
C GLU A 41 7.68 -13.77 0.50
N ILE A 42 8.90 -13.52 0.95
CA ILE A 42 9.65 -12.32 0.58
C ILE A 42 10.00 -12.28 -0.91
N GLN A 43 10.20 -13.45 -1.53
CA GLN A 43 10.51 -13.61 -2.95
C GLN A 43 9.43 -12.99 -3.84
N SER A 44 8.18 -13.00 -3.39
CA SER A 44 7.05 -12.39 -4.10
C SER A 44 7.19 -10.88 -4.28
N PHE A 45 8.04 -10.19 -3.51
CA PHE A 45 8.24 -8.74 -3.65
C PHE A 45 9.18 -8.36 -4.80
N TYR A 46 10.08 -9.26 -5.21
CA TYR A 46 11.19 -8.94 -6.11
C TYR A 46 10.75 -8.52 -7.51
N TRP A 47 9.74 -9.19 -8.08
CA TRP A 47 9.28 -8.87 -9.43
C TRP A 47 8.70 -7.45 -9.57
N PHE A 48 8.24 -6.86 -8.47
CA PHE A 48 7.65 -5.52 -8.44
C PHE A 48 8.56 -4.50 -7.72
N ALA A 49 9.70 -4.97 -7.19
CA ALA A 49 10.61 -4.17 -6.38
C ALA A 49 11.26 -3.04 -7.19
N GLU A 50 11.61 -3.30 -8.46
CA GLU A 50 12.22 -2.29 -9.32
C GLU A 50 11.31 -1.08 -9.53
N LEU A 51 10.03 -1.30 -9.83
CA LEU A 51 9.05 -0.23 -9.99
C LEU A 51 8.85 0.56 -8.69
N LEU A 52 8.73 -0.13 -7.56
CA LEU A 52 8.58 0.50 -6.25
C LEU A 52 9.81 1.36 -5.89
N CYS A 53 11.01 0.86 -6.14
CA CYS A 53 12.26 1.60 -5.92
C CYS A 53 12.38 2.81 -6.85
N ALA A 54 12.06 2.65 -8.14
CA ALA A 54 12.12 3.73 -9.11
C ALA A 54 11.16 4.87 -8.72
N LEU A 55 9.92 4.54 -8.36
CA LEU A 55 8.94 5.52 -7.90
C LEU A 55 9.38 6.20 -6.60
N HIS A 56 9.89 5.43 -5.63
CA HIS A 56 10.39 5.98 -4.37
C HIS A 56 11.54 6.96 -4.61
N LYS A 57 12.52 6.59 -5.44
CA LYS A 57 13.67 7.44 -5.79
C LYS A 57 13.23 8.72 -6.48
N LYS A 58 12.34 8.63 -7.47
CA LYS A 58 11.79 9.80 -8.18
C LYS A 58 11.13 10.78 -7.22
N LEU A 59 10.22 10.30 -6.36
CA LEU A 59 9.49 11.16 -5.42
C LEU A 59 10.42 11.80 -4.39
N TRP A 60 11.51 11.13 -4.01
CA TRP A 60 12.53 11.71 -3.15
C TRP A 60 13.29 12.85 -3.85
N GLN A 61 13.68 12.66 -5.11
CA GLN A 61 14.35 13.68 -5.93
C GLN A 61 13.46 14.90 -6.20
N GLU A 62 12.15 14.69 -6.32
CA GLU A 62 11.16 15.75 -6.46
C GLU A 62 10.78 16.44 -5.12
N ASN A 63 11.46 16.11 -4.01
CA ASN A 63 11.17 16.61 -2.67
C ASN A 63 9.71 16.36 -2.21
N ARG A 64 9.15 15.21 -2.59
CA ARG A 64 7.79 14.76 -2.22
C ARG A 64 7.78 13.34 -1.64
N PRO A 65 8.62 13.04 -0.63
CA PRO A 65 8.73 11.69 -0.07
C PRO A 65 7.41 11.18 0.54
N ASP A 66 6.61 12.07 1.11
CA ASP A 66 5.33 11.74 1.75
C ASP A 66 4.20 11.43 0.77
N TYR A 67 4.45 11.58 -0.54
CA TYR A 67 3.46 11.30 -1.57
C TYR A 67 3.20 9.79 -1.70
N PHE A 68 4.22 8.95 -1.45
CA PHE A 68 4.13 7.49 -1.55
C PHE A 68 4.60 6.80 -0.27
N ASN A 69 3.64 6.20 0.45
CA ASN A 69 3.83 5.58 1.74
C ASN A 69 3.66 4.06 1.61
N LEU A 70 4.78 3.34 1.53
CA LEU A 70 4.80 1.91 1.30
C LEU A 70 4.99 1.12 2.62
N LYS A 71 4.16 0.09 2.84
CA LYS A 71 4.34 -0.93 3.88
C LYS A 71 4.23 -2.32 3.24
N LEU A 72 5.28 -3.13 3.35
CA LEU A 72 5.33 -4.50 2.84
C LEU A 72 5.17 -5.48 4.00
N TYR A 73 4.34 -6.51 3.84
CA TYR A 73 4.10 -7.51 4.89
C TYR A 73 4.41 -8.92 4.39
N VAL A 74 5.33 -9.61 5.06
CA VAL A 74 5.57 -11.06 4.88
C VAL A 74 4.76 -11.78 5.94
N SER A 75 3.74 -12.51 5.51
CA SER A 75 2.78 -13.15 6.42
C SER A 75 3.21 -14.54 6.93
N CYS A 76 4.17 -15.19 6.29
CA CYS A 76 4.80 -16.42 6.81
C CYS A 76 5.98 -16.06 7.71
N THR A 77 6.09 -16.70 8.87
CA THR A 77 7.06 -16.34 9.95
C THR A 77 8.12 -17.41 10.18
N GLU A 78 8.23 -18.43 9.33
CA GLU A 78 9.09 -19.59 9.55
C GLU A 78 10.60 -19.29 9.44
N SER A 79 10.99 -18.11 8.98
CA SER A 79 12.39 -17.66 8.97
C SER A 79 12.49 -16.14 9.06
N LEU A 80 13.64 -15.65 9.53
CA LEU A 80 13.99 -14.23 9.63
C LEU A 80 14.22 -13.67 8.21
N GLN A 81 13.13 -13.43 7.49
CA GLN A 81 13.18 -13.01 6.08
C GLN A 81 13.56 -11.53 5.99
N ARG A 82 14.74 -11.25 5.41
CA ARG A 82 15.20 -9.90 5.08
C ARG A 82 15.53 -9.82 3.60
N MET A 83 15.19 -8.70 2.96
CA MET A 83 15.67 -8.41 1.62
C MET A 83 17.17 -8.12 1.72
N SER A 84 17.99 -9.05 1.24
CA SER A 84 19.46 -8.99 1.35
C SER A 84 20.11 -8.14 0.27
N GLU A 85 19.43 -7.92 -0.86
CA GLU A 85 19.97 -7.15 -1.98
C GLU A 85 20.00 -5.65 -1.69
N GLU A 86 21.20 -5.06 -1.79
CA GLU A 86 21.44 -3.66 -1.45
C GLU A 86 20.65 -2.67 -2.33
N ARG A 87 20.39 -3.05 -3.59
CA ARG A 87 19.55 -2.26 -4.52
C ARG A 87 18.11 -2.07 -4.04
N TYR A 88 17.61 -2.93 -3.15
CA TYR A 88 16.26 -2.85 -2.59
C TYR A 88 16.23 -2.35 -1.15
N ARG A 89 17.34 -1.78 -0.65
CA ARG A 89 17.41 -1.17 0.68
C ARG A 89 16.26 -0.21 1.02
N PRO A 90 15.72 0.61 0.08
CA PRO A 90 14.54 1.44 0.35
C PRO A 90 13.28 0.62 0.69
N LEU A 91 13.14 -0.60 0.14
CA LEU A 91 12.02 -1.49 0.45
C LEU A 91 12.27 -2.27 1.73
N SER A 92 13.52 -2.66 2.00
CA SER A 92 13.92 -3.42 3.19
C SER A 92 13.50 -2.73 4.48
N SER A 93 13.61 -1.40 4.57
CA SER A 93 13.18 -0.63 5.77
C SER A 93 11.66 -0.55 5.95
N ARG A 94 10.89 -0.94 4.94
CA ARG A 94 9.43 -0.90 4.90
C ARG A 94 8.81 -2.29 5.00
N LEU A 95 9.65 -3.33 5.10
CA LEU A 95 9.25 -4.71 5.27
C LEU A 95 8.90 -5.00 6.74
N LEU A 96 7.75 -5.62 6.95
CA LEU A 96 7.21 -5.97 8.24
C LEU A 96 6.87 -7.47 8.25
N VAL A 97 7.19 -8.14 9.34
CA VAL A 97 6.87 -9.57 9.51
C VAL A 97 5.51 -9.71 10.21
N GLY A 98 4.71 -10.65 9.71
CA GLY A 98 3.37 -10.95 10.21
C GLY A 98 2.25 -10.33 9.37
N ARG A 99 1.02 -10.41 9.90
CA ARG A 99 -0.18 -9.91 9.21
C ARG A 99 -0.46 -8.45 9.60
N PRO A 100 -0.92 -7.61 8.64
CA PRO A 100 -1.30 -6.23 8.94
C PRO A 100 -2.44 -6.13 9.95
N LYS A 101 -2.28 -5.28 10.96
CA LYS A 101 -3.36 -4.88 11.88
C LYS A 101 -4.20 -3.78 11.21
N TRP A 102 -5.14 -4.16 10.35
CA TRP A 102 -5.91 -3.23 9.50
C TRP A 102 -6.58 -2.08 10.27
N LYS A 103 -7.14 -2.34 11.46
CA LYS A 103 -7.74 -1.30 12.30
C LYS A 103 -6.72 -0.21 12.65
N MET A 104 -5.53 -0.60 13.10
CA MET A 104 -4.47 0.34 13.46
C MET A 104 -3.99 1.15 12.24
N ILE A 105 -3.82 0.49 11.10
CA ILE A 105 -3.41 1.16 9.85
C ILE A 105 -4.44 2.21 9.42
N LEU A 106 -5.73 1.87 9.44
CA LEU A 106 -6.80 2.81 9.10
C LEU A 106 -6.91 3.94 10.12
N ASP A 107 -6.73 3.65 11.41
CA ASP A 107 -6.78 4.67 12.46
C ASP A 107 -5.60 5.66 12.33
N GLU A 108 -4.39 5.17 12.01
CA GLU A 108 -3.21 5.98 11.72
C GLU A 108 -3.46 6.89 10.49
N ILE A 109 -3.94 6.31 9.39
CA ILE A 109 -4.29 7.07 8.18
C ILE A 109 -5.38 8.11 8.48
N GLY A 110 -6.39 7.76 9.27
CA GLY A 110 -7.45 8.69 9.66
C GLY A 110 -6.93 9.87 10.47
N LYS A 111 -6.05 9.62 11.44
CA LYS A 111 -5.42 10.68 12.26
C LYS A 111 -4.57 11.63 11.42
N ILE A 112 -3.84 11.12 10.42
CA ILE A 112 -3.02 11.92 9.52
C ILE A 112 -3.87 12.72 8.52
N ASN A 113 -5.04 12.19 8.14
CA ASN A 113 -5.91 12.77 7.11
C ASN A 113 -7.28 13.16 7.70
N LYS A 114 -7.27 13.97 8.77
CA LYS A 114 -8.50 14.47 9.42
C LYS A 114 -9.39 15.23 8.42
N ASN A 115 -10.70 15.05 8.52
CA ASN A 115 -11.71 15.72 7.69
C ASN A 115 -11.50 15.54 6.17
N ARG A 116 -10.87 14.44 5.75
CA ARG A 116 -10.66 14.09 4.33
C ARG A 116 -11.37 12.80 3.98
N ARG A 117 -11.61 12.62 2.67
CA ARG A 117 -12.01 11.34 2.08
C ARG A 117 -10.77 10.54 1.68
N VAL A 118 -10.76 9.27 2.07
CA VAL A 118 -9.74 8.28 1.70
C VAL A 118 -10.40 7.16 0.91
N GLY A 119 -10.07 7.05 -0.37
CA GLY A 119 -10.48 5.90 -1.18
C GLY A 119 -9.64 4.68 -0.82
N VAL A 120 -10.29 3.56 -0.46
CA VAL A 120 -9.64 2.30 -0.10
C VAL A 120 -9.87 1.29 -1.21
N PHE A 121 -8.81 0.95 -1.94
CA PHE A 121 -8.84 0.02 -3.07
C PHE A 121 -8.19 -1.28 -2.66
N CYS A 122 -8.91 -2.40 -2.78
CA CYS A 122 -8.39 -3.70 -2.36
C CYS A 122 -8.46 -4.74 -3.47
N CYS A 123 -7.32 -5.34 -3.80
CA CYS A 123 -7.21 -6.49 -4.68
C CYS A 123 -6.41 -7.60 -3.97
N GLY A 124 -7.06 -8.70 -3.61
CA GLY A 124 -6.44 -9.78 -2.86
C GLY A 124 -7.46 -10.75 -2.24
N PRO A 125 -7.01 -11.65 -1.32
CA PRO A 125 -7.85 -12.67 -0.73
C PRO A 125 -9.13 -12.12 -0.07
N LYS A 126 -10.24 -12.87 -0.19
CA LYS A 126 -11.57 -12.49 0.35
C LYS A 126 -11.53 -12.07 1.82
N GLY A 127 -10.67 -12.67 2.64
CA GLY A 127 -10.52 -12.33 4.06
C GLY A 127 -10.04 -10.89 4.31
N ILE A 128 -9.10 -10.39 3.49
CA ILE A 128 -8.61 -9.01 3.57
C ILE A 128 -9.73 -8.06 3.14
N SER A 129 -10.34 -8.33 1.98
CA SER A 129 -11.43 -7.52 1.43
C SER A 129 -12.61 -7.38 2.39
N LYS A 130 -13.11 -8.49 2.95
CA LYS A 130 -14.20 -8.48 3.96
C LYS A 130 -13.83 -7.66 5.20
N THR A 131 -12.60 -7.80 5.67
CA THR A 131 -12.13 -7.07 6.86
C THR A 131 -12.06 -5.57 6.61
N LEU A 132 -11.50 -5.16 5.48
CA LEU A 132 -11.41 -3.75 5.10
C LEU A 132 -12.79 -3.13 4.86
N HIS A 133 -13.68 -3.82 4.14
CA HIS A 133 -15.05 -3.34 3.92
C HIS A 133 -15.76 -3.04 5.24
N ARG A 134 -15.74 -4.00 6.18
CA ARG A 134 -16.33 -3.81 7.52
C ARG A 134 -15.69 -2.64 8.27
N LEU A 135 -14.37 -2.51 8.23
CA LEU A 135 -13.66 -1.44 8.94
C LEU A 135 -13.87 -0.07 8.30
N CYS A 136 -14.03 0.04 6.98
CA CYS A 136 -14.30 1.33 6.33
C CYS A 136 -15.71 1.84 6.69
N ASN A 137 -16.67 0.94 6.86
CA ASN A 137 -18.04 1.26 7.24
C ASN A 137 -18.25 1.44 8.76
N SER A 138 -17.22 1.23 9.59
CA SER A 138 -17.32 1.48 11.03
C SER A 138 -17.12 2.97 11.34
N THR A 139 -17.86 3.50 12.31
CA THR A 139 -17.71 4.87 12.79
C THR A 139 -16.32 5.13 13.37
N ARG A 140 -15.73 6.29 13.03
CA ARG A 140 -14.41 6.73 13.50
C ARG A 140 -14.46 8.14 14.05
N SER A 141 -13.67 8.40 15.09
CA SER A 141 -13.56 9.71 15.76
C SER A 141 -12.76 10.76 14.99
N SER A 142 -12.03 10.39 13.93
CA SER A 142 -11.12 11.32 13.23
C SER A 142 -11.82 12.27 12.23
N GLY A 143 -13.12 12.10 11.99
CA GLY A 143 -13.86 12.84 10.94
C GLY A 143 -13.46 12.45 9.51
N THR A 144 -12.59 11.45 9.35
CA THR A 144 -12.15 10.92 8.04
C THR A 144 -13.17 9.91 7.53
N ALA A 145 -13.62 10.09 6.30
CA ALA A 145 -14.47 9.11 5.62
C ALA A 145 -13.60 8.15 4.79
N PHE A 146 -13.81 6.84 4.96
CA PHE A 146 -13.16 5.80 4.18
C PHE A 146 -14.16 5.20 3.19
N GLU A 147 -13.88 5.35 1.90
CA GLU A 147 -14.73 4.84 0.82
C GLU A 147 -14.11 3.55 0.29
N PHE A 148 -14.71 2.41 0.63
CA PHE A 148 -14.20 1.12 0.21
C PHE A 148 -14.64 0.79 -1.21
N ASN A 149 -13.65 0.59 -2.08
CA ASN A 149 -13.80 0.17 -3.46
C ASN A 149 -13.21 -1.23 -3.60
N LYS A 150 -14.08 -2.20 -3.86
CA LYS A 150 -13.64 -3.55 -4.19
C LYS A 150 -13.22 -3.57 -5.64
N GLU A 151 -11.93 -3.65 -5.88
CA GLU A 151 -11.40 -3.75 -7.24
C GLU A 151 -11.31 -5.23 -7.63
N SER A 152 -12.07 -5.62 -8.64
CA SER A 152 -11.92 -6.91 -9.31
C SER A 152 -11.34 -6.62 -10.69
N PHE A 153 -10.02 -6.65 -10.78
CA PHE A 153 -9.33 -6.54 -12.06
C PHE A 153 -9.32 -7.93 -12.68
N SER A 154 -10.37 -8.22 -13.44
CA SER A 154 -10.55 -9.43 -14.24
C SER A 154 -10.38 -9.09 -15.71
#